data_AF-A0AAN6U3Q1-F1
#
_entry.id   AF-A0AAN6U3Q1-F1
#
_cell.length_a   1.000
_cell.length_b   1.000
_cell.length_c   1.000
_cell.angle_alpha   90.00
_cell.angle_beta   90.00
_cell.angle_gamma   90.00
#
_symmetry.space_group_name_H-M   'P 1'
#
loop_
_entity.id
_entity.type
_entity.pdbx_description
1 polymer ?
#
loop_
_entity_poly.entity_id
_entity_poly.type
_entity_poly.pdbx_seq_one_letter_code
_entity_poly.pdbx_strand_id
1 'polypeptide(L)'
;MARTTLPTFPLIVFGVIEPALLTWAYIEGMCDPRLYFLKQVPNTTGSPGTAAAFSPEALGVTLQLLNVWLLLALMAVVACFSRDPATAKGYLLAVALADWGHIYATYRAIGADVFFDPSQWNDMVWGGIGVSGVLNVLRWLTLLGVLGPVVARDTDGKRKTP
;
A
#
# COMPACT_ATOMS: atom_id res chain seq x y z
N MET A 1 -10.99 -21.14 -17.03
CA MET A 1 -11.57 -19.79 -16.75
C MET A 1 -10.50 -18.91 -16.11
N ALA A 2 -9.88 -17.99 -16.85
CA ALA A 2 -8.95 -17.04 -16.25
C ALA A 2 -9.70 -16.09 -15.31
N ARG A 3 -9.30 -16.06 -14.03
CA ARG A 3 -9.90 -15.20 -12.98
C ARG A 3 -9.30 -13.79 -12.95
N THR A 4 -8.31 -13.49 -13.78
CA THR A 4 -7.58 -12.21 -13.80
C THR A 4 -6.87 -11.99 -15.14
N THR A 5 -6.52 -10.73 -15.43
CA THR A 5 -5.64 -10.30 -16.53
C THR A 5 -4.16 -10.17 -16.14
N LEU A 6 -3.85 -10.21 -14.84
CA LEU A 6 -2.49 -10.12 -14.33
C LEU A 6 -1.72 -11.44 -14.49
N PRO A 7 -0.40 -11.38 -14.74
CA PRO A 7 0.46 -12.54 -14.58
C PRO A 7 0.44 -13.03 -13.12
N THR A 8 0.77 -14.31 -12.90
CA THR A 8 0.64 -14.97 -11.59
C THR A 8 1.40 -14.25 -10.47
N PHE A 9 2.64 -13.82 -10.73
CA PHE A 9 3.44 -13.14 -9.72
C PHE A 9 2.85 -11.76 -9.32
N PRO A 10 2.56 -10.82 -10.26
CA PRO A 10 1.83 -9.60 -9.94
C PRO A 10 0.48 -9.82 -9.27
N LEU A 11 -0.27 -10.87 -9.65
CA LEU A 11 -1.53 -11.21 -9.00
C LEU A 11 -1.34 -11.58 -7.53
N ILE A 12 -0.34 -12.39 -7.19
CA ILE A 12 -0.06 -12.78 -5.80
C ILE A 12 0.33 -11.54 -4.99
N VAL A 13 1.20 -10.69 -5.54
CA VAL A 13 1.67 -9.48 -4.85
C VAL A 13 0.53 -8.49 -4.63
N PHE A 14 -0.14 -8.04 -5.70
CA PHE A 14 -1.11 -6.94 -5.62
C PHE A 14 -2.54 -7.40 -5.32
N GLY A 15 -2.88 -8.65 -5.64
CA GLY A 15 -4.22 -9.20 -5.42
C GLY A 15 -4.36 -9.96 -4.10
N VAL A 16 -3.26 -10.31 -3.42
CA VAL A 16 -3.30 -11.08 -2.17
C VAL A 16 -2.45 -10.45 -1.07
N ILE A 17 -1.15 -10.30 -1.29
CA ILE A 17 -0.22 -9.84 -0.26
C ILE A 17 -0.53 -8.39 0.14
N GLU A 18 -0.59 -7.47 -0.82
CA GLU A 18 -0.89 -6.06 -0.55
C GLU A 18 -2.25 -5.85 0.16
N PRO A 19 -3.39 -6.41 -0.32
CA PRO A 19 -4.66 -6.30 0.39
C PRO A 19 -4.61 -6.84 1.81
N ALA A 20 -3.86 -7.93 2.05
CA ALA A 20 -3.69 -8.50 3.37
C ALA A 20 -2.90 -7.56 4.29
N LEU A 21 -1.82 -6.94 3.79
CA LEU A 21 -1.04 -5.95 4.53
C LEU A 21 -1.87 -4.70 4.88
N LEU A 22 -2.66 -4.19 3.94
CA LEU A 22 -3.55 -3.06 4.15
C LEU A 22 -4.65 -3.39 5.17
N THR A 23 -5.22 -4.58 5.09
CA THR A 23 -6.22 -5.06 6.06
C THR A 23 -5.61 -5.23 7.44
N TRP A 24 -4.37 -5.74 7.52
CA TRP A 24 -3.64 -5.87 8.77
C TRP A 24 -3.38 -4.50 9.42
N ALA A 25 -2.91 -3.52 8.64
CA ALA A 25 -2.71 -2.15 9.12
C ALA A 25 -4.02 -1.52 9.62
N TYR A 26 -5.15 -1.78 8.93
CA TYR A 26 -6.48 -1.38 9.40
C TYR A 26 -6.82 -2.02 10.76
N ILE A 27 -6.65 -3.33 10.91
CA ILE A 27 -6.96 -4.04 12.15
C ILE A 27 -6.09 -3.54 13.32
N GLU A 28 -4.77 -3.47 13.13
CA GLU A 28 -3.84 -2.97 14.16
C GLU A 28 -4.23 -1.55 14.59
N GLY A 29 -4.47 -0.67 13.61
CA GLY A 29 -4.84 0.71 13.89
C GLY A 29 -6.20 0.86 14.55
N MET A 30 -7.17 -0.01 14.26
CA MET A 30 -8.47 0.02 14.93
C MET A 30 -8.41 -0.54 16.37
N CYS A 31 -7.48 -1.44 16.66
CA CYS A 31 -7.25 -1.94 18.01
C CYS A 31 -6.63 -0.89 18.93
N ASP A 32 -5.64 -0.12 18.45
CA ASP A 32 -5.05 1.00 19.20
C ASP A 32 -4.71 2.18 18.26
N PRO A 33 -5.70 3.05 17.96
CA PRO A 33 -5.49 4.18 17.05
C PRO A 33 -4.43 5.15 17.55
N ARG A 34 -4.28 5.29 18.87
CA ARG A 34 -3.30 6.19 19.48
C ARG A 34 -1.90 5.68 19.24
N LEU A 35 -1.65 4.39 19.51
CA LEU A 35 -0.35 3.79 19.28
C LEU A 35 0.00 3.80 17.78
N TYR A 36 -0.98 3.48 16.92
CA TYR A 36 -0.80 3.56 15.47
C TYR A 36 -0.39 4.97 14.99
N PHE A 37 -1.03 6.01 15.54
CA PHE A 37 -0.68 7.41 15.27
C PHE A 37 0.73 7.75 15.74
N LEU A 38 1.09 7.38 16.97
CA LEU A 38 2.42 7.67 17.53
C LEU A 38 3.53 6.95 16.75
N LYS A 39 3.30 5.71 16.32
CA LYS A 39 4.25 4.93 15.52
C LYS A 39 4.53 5.54 14.14
N GLN A 40 3.74 6.48 13.64
CA GLN A 40 4.04 7.17 12.36
C GLN A 40 5.40 7.90 12.40
N VAL A 41 5.90 8.23 13.59
CA VAL A 41 7.24 8.80 13.78
C VAL A 41 8.01 7.94 14.81
N PRO A 42 9.21 7.44 14.47
CA PRO A 42 10.02 6.65 15.38
C PRO A 42 10.36 7.39 16.68
N ASN A 43 10.57 6.63 17.77
CA ASN A 43 11.06 7.13 19.06
C ASN A 43 10.15 8.15 19.79
N THR A 44 8.90 8.33 19.36
CA THR A 44 7.95 9.25 20.03
C THR A 44 7.23 8.60 21.22
N THR A 45 7.07 7.28 21.27
CA THR A 45 6.21 6.58 22.25
C THR A 45 6.64 6.70 23.71
N GLY A 46 7.81 7.27 24.02
CA GLY A 46 8.33 7.44 25.39
C GLY A 46 8.77 8.86 25.78
N SER A 47 8.64 9.86 24.89
CA SER A 47 9.11 11.22 25.19
C SER A 47 8.11 12.00 26.09
N PRO A 48 8.56 12.75 27.11
CA PRO A 48 7.69 13.61 27.92
C PRO A 48 6.97 14.64 27.03
N GLY A 49 5.68 14.45 26.79
CA GLY A 49 4.86 15.30 25.91
C GLY A 49 3.91 14.54 24.98
N THR A 50 4.11 13.23 24.79
CA THR A 50 3.29 12.42 23.85
C THR A 50 1.91 12.02 24.37
N ALA A 51 1.63 12.25 25.65
CA ALA A 51 0.26 12.21 26.17
C ALA A 51 -0.62 13.34 25.61
N ALA A 52 -0.03 14.48 25.23
CA ALA A 52 -0.74 15.60 24.59
C ALA A 52 -0.84 15.46 23.06
N ALA A 53 -0.20 14.45 22.45
CA ALA A 53 -0.03 14.35 21.00
C ALA A 53 -1.24 13.72 20.27
N PHE A 54 -2.23 13.16 20.98
CA PHE A 54 -3.38 12.51 20.35
C PHE A 54 -4.68 13.24 20.69
N SER A 55 -4.89 14.36 19.99
CA SER A 55 -6.10 15.17 20.10
C SER A 55 -7.30 14.51 19.39
N PRO A 56 -8.54 14.97 19.62
CA PRO A 56 -9.70 14.49 18.88
C PRO A 56 -9.57 14.63 17.36
N GLU A 57 -8.89 15.67 16.88
CA GLU A 57 -8.59 15.88 15.46
C GLU A 57 -7.60 14.83 14.94
N ALA A 58 -6.55 14.52 15.72
CA ALA A 58 -5.60 13.47 15.39
C ALA A 58 -6.27 12.09 15.34
N LEU A 59 -7.19 11.81 16.26
CA LEU A 59 -8.03 10.61 16.24
C LEU A 59 -8.88 10.56 14.96
N GLY A 60 -9.57 11.64 14.63
CA GLY A 60 -10.42 11.72 13.44
C GLY A 60 -9.64 11.42 12.15
N VAL A 61 -8.50 12.07 11.95
CA VAL A 61 -7.63 11.85 10.78
C VAL A 61 -7.06 10.44 10.76
N THR A 62 -6.67 9.90 11.92
CA THR A 62 -6.15 8.52 12.02
C THR A 62 -7.22 7.51 11.60
N LEU A 63 -8.44 7.62 12.13
CA LEU A 63 -9.53 6.71 11.77
C LEU A 63 -9.93 6.81 10.30
N GLN A 64 -9.90 8.01 9.72
CA GLN A 64 -10.13 8.22 8.29
C GLN A 64 -9.04 7.55 7.44
N LEU A 65 -7.77 7.70 7.82
CA LEU A 65 -6.65 7.03 7.15
C LEU A 65 -6.80 5.51 7.20
N LEU A 66 -7.14 4.95 8.36
CA LEU A 66 -7.40 3.51 8.51
C LEU A 66 -8.53 3.05 7.59
N ASN A 67 -9.62 3.81 7.50
CA ASN A 67 -10.72 3.51 6.59
C ASN A 67 -10.27 3.51 5.12
N VAL A 68 -9.39 4.44 4.73
CA VAL A 68 -8.77 4.45 3.39
C VAL A 68 -7.93 3.19 3.15
N TRP A 69 -7.20 2.66 4.14
CA TRP A 69 -6.49 1.39 3.98
C TRP A 69 -7.42 0.21 3.68
N LEU A 70 -8.53 0.10 4.41
CA LEU A 70 -9.53 -0.92 4.13
C LEU A 70 -10.14 -0.75 2.73
N LEU A 71 -10.47 0.49 2.35
CA LEU A 71 -10.97 0.79 1.00
C LEU A 71 -9.97 0.36 -0.08
N LEU A 72 -8.69 0.72 0.07
CA LEU A 72 -7.64 0.36 -0.87
C LEU A 72 -7.43 -1.16 -0.96
N ALA A 73 -7.52 -1.89 0.17
CA ALA A 73 -7.47 -3.34 0.18
C ALA A 73 -8.60 -3.96 -0.67
N LEU A 74 -9.82 -3.48 -0.50
CA LEU A 74 -10.97 -3.98 -1.28
C LEU A 74 -10.86 -3.59 -2.76
N MET A 75 -10.41 -2.37 -3.06
CA MET A 75 -10.17 -1.92 -4.43
C MET A 75 -9.07 -2.74 -5.13
N ALA A 76 -8.02 -3.11 -4.41
CA ALA A 76 -6.96 -3.99 -4.89
C ALA A 76 -7.52 -5.35 -5.34
N VAL A 77 -8.38 -5.96 -4.51
CA VAL A 77 -9.05 -7.23 -4.86
C VAL A 77 -9.94 -7.05 -6.09
N VAL A 78 -10.78 -6.02 -6.14
CA VAL A 78 -11.67 -5.79 -7.29
C VAL A 78 -10.87 -5.59 -8.59
N ALA A 79 -9.83 -4.77 -8.56
CA ALA A 79 -9.06 -4.44 -9.75
C ALA A 79 -8.13 -5.57 -10.20
N CYS A 80 -7.43 -6.23 -9.27
CA CYS A 80 -6.47 -7.29 -9.60
C CYS A 80 -7.15 -8.58 -10.08
N PHE A 81 -8.39 -8.84 -9.65
CA PHE A 81 -9.20 -9.95 -10.16
C PHE A 81 -10.14 -9.54 -11.31
N SER A 82 -9.99 -8.33 -11.84
CA SER A 82 -10.74 -7.90 -13.03
C SER A 82 -10.29 -8.66 -14.29
N ARG A 83 -11.26 -8.94 -15.17
CA ARG A 83 -11.04 -9.49 -16.51
C ARG A 83 -10.76 -8.41 -17.56
N ASP A 84 -10.90 -7.14 -17.17
CA ASP A 84 -10.59 -6.00 -18.02
C ASP A 84 -9.15 -5.51 -17.75
N PRO A 85 -8.24 -5.57 -18.74
CA PRO A 85 -6.87 -5.10 -18.56
C PRO A 85 -6.79 -3.60 -18.26
N ALA A 86 -7.73 -2.79 -18.75
CA ALA A 86 -7.73 -1.35 -18.52
C ALA A 86 -7.96 -1.05 -17.03
N THR A 87 -8.91 -1.75 -16.39
CA THR A 87 -9.14 -1.68 -14.94
C THR A 87 -7.89 -2.04 -14.13
N ALA A 88 -7.25 -3.19 -14.43
CA ALA A 88 -6.07 -3.62 -13.69
C ALA A 88 -4.89 -2.64 -13.86
N LYS A 89 -4.62 -2.20 -15.10
CA LYS A 89 -3.54 -1.22 -15.38
C LYS A 89 -3.83 0.14 -14.78
N GLY A 90 -5.07 0.61 -14.88
CA GLY A 90 -5.50 1.90 -14.32
C GLY A 90 -5.33 1.93 -12.81
N TYR A 91 -5.73 0.85 -12.13
CA TYR A 91 -5.51 0.71 -10.69
C TYR A 91 -4.01 0.70 -10.33
N LEU A 92 -3.20 -0.15 -10.97
CA LEU A 92 -1.76 -0.22 -10.69
C LEU A 92 -1.06 1.12 -10.94
N LEU A 93 -1.45 1.85 -11.99
CA LEU A 93 -0.93 3.20 -12.28
C LEU A 93 -1.34 4.20 -11.20
N ALA A 94 -2.61 4.21 -10.80
CA ALA A 94 -3.11 5.11 -9.78
C ALA A 94 -2.38 4.91 -8.44
N VAL A 95 -2.21 3.65 -8.02
CA VAL A 95 -1.49 3.33 -6.77
C VAL A 95 0.01 3.61 -6.90
N ALA A 96 0.62 3.34 -8.06
CA ALA A 96 2.03 3.68 -8.29
C ALA A 96 2.30 5.19 -8.18
N LEU A 97 1.34 6.05 -8.52
CA LEU A 97 1.44 7.48 -8.27
C LEU A 97 1.21 7.83 -6.79
N ALA A 98 0.25 7.17 -6.15
CA ALA A 98 -0.05 7.37 -4.73
C ALA A 98 1.10 6.98 -3.79
N ASP A 99 1.88 5.95 -4.11
CA ASP A 99 3.04 5.52 -3.31
C ASP A 99 4.04 6.68 -3.09
N TRP A 100 4.26 7.52 -4.09
CA TRP A 100 5.16 8.68 -3.96
C TRP A 100 4.63 9.69 -2.95
N GLY A 101 3.32 9.95 -2.96
CA GLY A 101 2.68 10.81 -1.98
C GLY A 101 2.81 10.26 -0.56
N HIS A 102 2.69 8.95 -0.41
CA HIS A 102 2.86 8.25 0.87
C HIS A 102 4.30 8.35 1.39
N ILE A 103 5.29 7.98 0.56
CA ILE A 103 6.72 8.06 0.90
C ILE A 103 7.11 9.50 1.24
N TYR A 104 6.62 10.47 0.47
CA TYR A 104 6.86 11.88 0.75
C TYR A 104 6.27 12.32 2.09
N ALA A 105 5.04 11.93 2.41
CA ALA A 105 4.41 12.26 3.69
C ALA A 105 5.23 11.70 4.87
N THR A 106 5.71 10.45 4.76
CA THR A 106 6.59 9.85 5.78
C THR A 106 7.92 10.60 5.89
N TYR A 107 8.57 10.90 4.77
CA TYR A 107 9.81 11.72 4.74
C TYR A 107 9.63 13.06 5.46
N ARG A 108 8.51 13.75 5.19
CA ARG A 108 8.20 15.04 5.81
C ARG A 108 7.95 14.94 7.31
N ALA A 109 7.43 13.81 7.78
CA ALA A 109 7.17 13.56 9.19
C ALA A 109 8.43 13.19 10.00
N ILE A 110 9.31 12.35 9.44
CA ILE A 110 10.48 11.82 10.17
C ILE A 110 11.77 12.61 9.94
N GLY A 111 11.83 13.42 8.87
CA GLY A 111 13.02 14.19 8.50
C GLY A 111 14.07 13.38 7.74
N ALA A 112 15.03 14.07 7.13
CA ALA A 112 16.04 13.46 6.27
C ALA A 112 16.97 12.49 7.00
N ASP A 113 17.39 12.83 8.22
CA ASP A 113 18.33 12.02 9.00
C ASP A 113 17.77 10.62 9.28
N VAL A 114 16.50 10.54 9.70
CA VAL A 114 15.81 9.26 9.93
C VAL A 114 15.46 8.58 8.60
N PHE A 115 15.05 9.35 7.58
CA PHE A 115 14.67 8.78 6.29
C PHE A 115 15.82 8.06 5.59
N PHE A 116 17.07 8.55 5.68
CA PHE A 116 18.21 7.91 5.02
C PHE A 116 18.93 6.86 5.89
N ASP A 117 18.45 6.61 7.11
CA ASP A 117 19.01 5.61 8.01
C ASP A 117 17.96 4.54 8.39
N PRO A 118 17.88 3.44 7.61
CA PRO A 118 16.94 2.35 7.88
C PRO A 118 17.10 1.69 9.25
N SER A 119 18.23 1.87 9.93
CA SER A 119 18.42 1.32 11.28
C SER A 119 17.55 2.02 12.33
N GLN A 120 17.05 3.21 12.03
CA GLN A 120 16.17 3.99 12.91
C GLN A 120 14.68 3.75 12.63
N TRP A 121 14.34 3.00 11.58
CA TRP A 121 12.96 2.78 11.18
C TRP A 121 12.26 1.78 12.09
N ASN A 122 11.07 2.16 12.57
CA ASN A 122 10.15 1.21 13.18
C ASN A 122 9.33 0.48 12.11
N ASP A 123 8.46 -0.43 12.56
CA ASP A 123 7.51 -1.17 11.73
C ASP A 123 6.68 -0.28 10.80
N MET A 124 6.18 0.85 11.30
CA MET A 124 5.35 1.77 10.51
C MET A 124 6.13 2.45 9.39
N VAL A 125 7.35 2.91 9.68
CA VAL A 125 8.22 3.55 8.67
C VAL A 125 8.71 2.53 7.65
N TRP A 126 9.01 1.30 8.06
CA TRP A 126 9.30 0.20 7.15
C TRP A 126 8.13 -0.07 6.19
N GLY A 127 6.90 -0.05 6.70
CA GLY A 127 5.70 -0.13 5.87
C GLY A 127 5.59 1.02 4.88
N GLY A 128 5.69 2.27 5.38
CA GLY A 128 5.42 3.45 4.58
C GLY A 128 6.51 3.86 3.58
N ILE A 129 7.75 3.43 3.78
CA ILE A 129 8.86 3.70 2.86
C ILE A 129 9.32 2.41 2.18
N GLY A 130 9.76 1.43 2.97
CA GLY A 130 10.40 0.22 2.45
C GLY A 130 9.43 -0.62 1.60
N VAL A 131 8.33 -1.05 2.20
CA VAL A 131 7.32 -1.87 1.52
C VAL A 131 6.69 -1.09 0.36
N SER A 132 6.28 0.16 0.59
CA SER A 132 5.75 1.03 -0.48
C SER A 132 6.72 1.21 -1.65
N GLY A 133 8.01 1.41 -1.39
CA GLY A 133 9.03 1.54 -2.43
C GLY A 133 9.19 0.26 -3.26
N VAL A 134 9.25 -0.90 -2.60
CA VAL A 134 9.32 -2.20 -3.30
C VAL A 134 8.08 -2.44 -4.15
N LEU A 135 6.88 -2.23 -3.58
CA LEU A 135 5.63 -2.40 -4.31
C LEU A 135 5.54 -1.44 -5.50
N ASN A 136 6.00 -0.18 -5.35
CA ASN A 136 6.04 0.79 -6.44
C ASN A 136 6.86 0.30 -7.63
N VAL A 137 8.07 -0.20 -7.37
CA VAL A 137 8.94 -0.77 -8.42
C VAL A 137 8.25 -1.94 -9.10
N LEU A 138 7.65 -2.86 -8.33
CA LEU A 138 6.92 -4.00 -8.90
C LEU A 138 5.72 -3.55 -9.75
N ARG A 139 5.03 -2.46 -9.39
CA ARG A 139 3.92 -1.92 -10.18
C ARG A 139 4.43 -1.42 -11.52
N TRP A 140 5.51 -0.62 -11.54
CA TRP A 140 6.11 -0.15 -12.79
C TRP A 140 6.61 -1.30 -13.66
N LEU A 141 7.29 -2.29 -13.09
CA LEU A 141 7.73 -3.48 -13.82
C LEU A 141 6.54 -4.27 -14.40
N THR A 142 5.40 -4.33 -13.69
CA THR A 142 4.17 -4.96 -14.19
C THR A 142 3.55 -4.15 -15.32
N LEU A 143 3.45 -2.83 -15.17
CA LEU A 143 2.86 -1.92 -16.17
C LEU A 143 3.67 -1.90 -17.47
N LEU A 144 5.00 -1.96 -17.37
CA LEU A 144 5.92 -2.05 -18.50
C LEU A 144 5.98 -3.46 -19.12
N GLY A 145 5.31 -4.45 -18.52
CA GLY A 145 5.24 -5.82 -19.03
C GLY A 145 6.47 -6.67 -18.72
N VAL A 146 7.41 -6.18 -17.91
CA VAL A 146 8.62 -6.92 -17.49
C VAL A 146 8.25 -8.18 -16.71
N LEU A 147 7.22 -8.09 -15.86
CA LEU A 147 6.69 -9.23 -15.08
C LEU A 147 5.63 -10.06 -15.83
N GLY A 148 5.53 -9.85 -17.15
CA GLY A 148 4.57 -10.46 -18.04
C GLY A 148 3.46 -9.51 -18.49
N PRO A 149 2.80 -9.80 -19.63
CA PRO A 149 1.82 -8.90 -20.19
C PRO A 149 0.50 -8.93 -19.42
N VAL A 150 -0.04 -7.74 -19.10
CA VAL A 150 -1.40 -7.57 -18.57
C VAL A 150 -2.38 -7.51 -19.75
N VAL A 151 -3.05 -8.64 -20.02
CA VAL A 151 -3.91 -8.84 -21.20
C VAL A 151 -5.14 -9.67 -20.86
N ALA A 152 -6.20 -9.48 -21.65
CA ALA A 152 -7.37 -10.34 -21.57
C ALA A 152 -6.96 -11.76 -21.98
N ARG A 153 -7.33 -12.74 -21.15
CA ARG A 153 -7.12 -14.17 -21.42
C ARG A 153 -8.45 -14.82 -21.77
N ASP A 154 -8.43 -15.72 -22.74
CA ASP A 154 -9.63 -16.48 -23.13
C ASP A 154 -9.96 -17.58 -22.10
N THR A 155 -11.01 -18.36 -22.37
CA THR A 155 -11.46 -19.47 -21.51
C THR A 155 -10.43 -20.58 -21.30
N ASP A 156 -9.52 -20.76 -22.27
CA ASP A 156 -8.42 -21.73 -22.34
C ASP A 156 -7.09 -21.16 -21.76
N GLY A 157 -7.10 -19.90 -21.30
CA GLY A 157 -5.94 -19.22 -20.74
C GLY A 157 -4.98 -18.66 -21.79
N LYS A 158 -5.31 -18.75 -23.08
CA LYS A 158 -4.53 -18.19 -24.17
C LYS A 158 -4.77 -16.70 -24.28
N ARG A 159 -3.76 -15.96 -24.77
CA ARG A 159 -3.89 -14.53 -25.04
C ARG A 159 -4.97 -14.32 -26.09
N LYS A 160 -5.97 -13.48 -25.80
CA LYS A 160 -6.93 -13.05 -26.82
C LYS A 160 -6.16 -12.18 -27.83
N THR A 161 -5.96 -12.70 -29.04
CA THR A 161 -5.51 -11.86 -30.17
C THR A 161 -6.66 -10.95 -30.61
N PRO A 162 -6.35 -9.71 -31.03
CA PRO A 162 -7.36 -8.79 -31.56
C PRO A 162 -8.04 -9.36 -32.81
#